data_AF-A0A3D0WR59-F1
#
_entry.id   AF-A0A3D0WR59-F1
#
_cell.length_a   1.000
_cell.length_b   1.000
_cell.length_c   1.000
_cell.angle_alpha   90.00
_cell.angle_beta   90.00
_cell.angle_gamma   90.00
#
_symmetry.space_group_name_H-M   'P 1'
#
loop_
_entity.id
_entity.type
_entity.pdbx_description
1 polymer ?
#
loop_
_entity_poly.entity_id
_entity_poly.type
_entity_poly.pdbx_seq_one_letter_code
_entity_poly.pdbx_strand_id
1 'polypeptide(L)'
;MRHYEKNIMDNKLLREKIRLVWTVILVATIAILLLTGCKPKQIIQERTITKVDSTAIVSLKSELQKKTIEVETLKTDLERFREENIKLRSEVSQHEINYDTNAPLKPDGTYPIASETKTESKTEYEQTKKEYLKIIDELKKEVQEVTTKNINLDQEVKKITEENKELKSKTTPTTGFNFRLFGWGVLTGVILVILAVVIKIRIS
;
A
#
# COMPACT_ATOMS: atom_id res chain seq x y z
N MET A 1 -32.40 75.44 -42.23
CA MET A 1 -33.15 74.36 -41.55
C MET A 1 -32.72 72.97 -42.00
N ARG A 2 -32.84 72.57 -43.28
CA ARG A 2 -32.48 71.22 -43.77
C ARG A 2 -31.09 70.70 -43.38
N HIS A 3 -30.07 71.56 -43.32
CA HIS A 3 -28.72 71.14 -42.96
C HIS A 3 -28.55 70.78 -41.47
N TYR A 4 -29.33 71.42 -40.60
CA TYR A 4 -29.34 71.17 -39.16
C TYR A 4 -30.08 69.87 -38.82
N GLU A 5 -31.20 69.60 -39.49
CA GLU A 5 -31.97 68.36 -39.32
C GLU A 5 -31.19 67.13 -39.80
N LYS A 6 -30.46 67.24 -40.92
CA LYS A 6 -29.60 66.17 -41.42
C LYS A 6 -28.50 65.80 -40.41
N ASN A 7 -27.81 66.80 -39.86
CA ASN A 7 -26.77 66.60 -38.85
C ASN A 7 -27.31 65.97 -37.54
N ILE A 8 -28.55 66.29 -37.14
CA ILE A 8 -29.20 65.65 -35.99
C ILE A 8 -29.53 64.19 -36.27
N MET A 9 -30.03 63.89 -37.47
CA MET A 9 -30.42 62.54 -37.89
C MET A 9 -29.18 61.62 -38.02
N ASP A 10 -28.10 62.14 -38.60
CA ASP A 10 -26.83 61.41 -38.74
C ASP A 10 -26.17 61.13 -37.37
N ASN A 11 -26.21 62.09 -36.44
CA ASN A 11 -25.73 61.89 -35.06
C ASN A 11 -26.59 60.91 -34.26
N LYS A 12 -27.89 60.83 -34.54
CA LYS A 12 -28.79 59.84 -33.91
C LYS A 12 -28.48 58.43 -34.43
N LEU A 13 -28.29 58.29 -35.74
CA LEU A 13 -27.91 57.03 -36.39
C LEU A 13 -26.53 56.55 -35.92
N LEU A 14 -25.55 57.45 -35.78
CA LEU A 14 -24.21 57.13 -35.29
C LEU A 14 -24.24 56.59 -33.85
N ARG A 15 -25.03 57.21 -32.97
CA ARG A 15 -25.21 56.74 -31.57
C ARG A 15 -25.90 55.39 -31.46
N GLU A 16 -26.75 55.02 -32.41
CA GLU A 16 -27.38 53.70 -32.44
C GLU A 16 -26.40 52.60 -32.89
N LYS A 17 -25.60 52.87 -33.91
CA LYS A 17 -24.53 51.95 -34.36
C LYS A 17 -23.49 51.70 -33.27
N ILE A 18 -23.07 52.74 -32.54
CA ILE A 18 -22.13 52.60 -31.42
C ILE A 18 -22.71 51.69 -30.32
N ARG A 19 -24.00 51.83 -29.97
CA ARG A 19 -24.66 50.97 -28.96
C ARG A 19 -24.72 49.50 -29.38
N LEU A 20 -24.92 49.22 -30.68
CA LEU A 20 -24.89 47.85 -31.20
C LEU A 20 -23.49 47.22 -31.12
N VAL A 21 -22.43 47.99 -31.36
CA VAL A 21 -21.05 47.49 -31.23
C VAL A 21 -20.72 47.18 -29.77
N TRP A 22 -21.08 48.06 -28.82
CA TRP A 22 -20.83 47.83 -27.40
C TRP A 22 -21.60 46.62 -26.84
N THR A 23 -22.82 46.37 -27.32
CA THR A 23 -23.60 45.19 -26.90
C THR A 23 -22.98 43.88 -27.38
N VAL A 24 -22.43 43.83 -28.60
CA VAL A 24 -21.70 42.66 -29.10
C VAL A 24 -20.43 42.40 -28.28
N ILE A 25 -19.66 43.45 -27.97
CA ILE A 25 -18.44 43.32 -27.15
C ILE A 25 -18.78 42.79 -25.75
N LEU A 26 -19.82 43.30 -25.11
CA LEU A 26 -20.25 42.88 -23.78
C LEU A 26 -20.72 41.41 -23.75
N VAL A 27 -21.46 40.97 -24.78
CA VAL A 27 -21.90 39.57 -24.89
C VAL A 27 -20.70 38.65 -25.12
N ALA A 28 -19.73 39.05 -25.94
CA ALA A 28 -18.52 38.28 -26.20
C ALA A 28 -17.65 38.12 -24.94
N THR A 29 -17.48 39.17 -24.14
CA THR A 29 -16.69 39.10 -22.90
C THR A 29 -17.35 38.21 -21.84
N ILE A 30 -18.67 38.28 -21.69
CA ILE A 30 -19.42 37.38 -20.80
C ILE A 30 -19.32 35.92 -21.26
N ALA A 31 -19.44 35.67 -22.57
CA ALA A 31 -19.30 34.31 -23.12
C ALA A 31 -17.90 33.73 -22.86
N ILE A 32 -16.84 34.52 -23.02
CA ILE A 32 -15.47 34.10 -22.70
C ILE A 32 -15.33 33.79 -21.21
N LEU A 33 -15.84 34.67 -20.32
CA LEU A 33 -15.80 34.46 -18.87
C LEU A 33 -16.51 33.18 -18.44
N LEU A 34 -17.64 32.84 -19.06
CA LEU A 34 -18.38 31.60 -18.80
C LEU A 34 -17.63 30.35 -19.29
N LEU A 35 -16.90 30.44 -20.41
CA LEU A 35 -16.08 29.34 -20.92
C LEU A 35 -14.80 29.14 -20.10
N THR A 36 -14.25 30.22 -19.51
CA THR A 36 -13.06 30.16 -18.66
C THR A 36 -13.38 30.05 -17.15
N GLY A 37 -14.66 29.93 -16.78
CA GLY A 37 -15.16 30.12 -15.42
C GLY A 37 -15.07 28.89 -14.51
N CYS A 38 -14.30 29.07 -13.42
CA CYS A 38 -14.33 28.35 -12.14
C CYS A 38 -13.85 26.88 -12.09
N LYS A 39 -12.56 26.68 -11.80
CA LYS A 39 -12.09 25.44 -11.16
C LYS A 39 -12.70 25.35 -9.75
N PRO A 40 -13.36 24.24 -9.36
CA PRO A 40 -13.88 24.10 -8.01
C PRO A 40 -12.73 24.06 -7.01
N LYS A 41 -12.84 24.92 -5.99
CA LYS A 41 -11.91 25.06 -4.87
C LYS A 41 -11.76 23.70 -4.15
N GLN A 42 -10.58 23.09 -4.24
CA GLN A 42 -10.28 21.85 -3.50
C GLN A 42 -10.28 22.16 -2.00
N ILE A 43 -11.19 21.53 -1.26
CA ILE A 43 -11.25 21.56 0.19
C ILE A 43 -10.25 20.51 0.70
N ILE A 44 -9.10 20.96 1.20
CA ILE A 44 -8.13 20.10 1.89
C ILE A 44 -8.63 19.93 3.33
N GLN A 45 -9.10 18.73 3.68
CA GLN A 45 -9.37 18.36 5.07
C GLN A 45 -8.12 17.72 5.67
N GLU A 46 -7.61 18.32 6.75
CA GLU A 46 -6.47 17.84 7.53
C GLU A 46 -6.88 16.62 8.39
N ARG A 47 -6.08 15.54 8.35
CA ARG A 47 -6.30 14.33 9.17
C ARG A 47 -5.98 14.62 10.63
N THR A 48 -7.00 14.64 11.49
CA THR A 48 -6.83 14.56 12.95
C THR A 48 -6.46 13.13 13.34
N ILE A 49 -5.19 12.90 13.67
CA ILE A 49 -4.71 11.61 14.15
C ILE A 49 -5.19 11.44 15.59
N THR A 50 -6.02 10.43 15.83
CA THR A 50 -6.52 10.03 17.15
C THR A 50 -5.37 9.62 18.05
N LYS A 51 -5.19 10.34 19.15
CA LYS A 51 -4.20 10.09 20.21
C LYS A 51 -4.63 8.82 20.95
N VAL A 52 -4.06 7.68 20.58
CA VAL A 52 -4.28 6.39 21.27
C VAL A 52 -3.57 6.42 22.62
N ASP A 53 -4.24 5.98 23.68
CA ASP A 53 -3.76 6.03 25.07
C ASP A 53 -2.41 5.33 25.26
N SER A 54 -1.36 6.14 25.42
CA SER A 54 0.04 5.71 25.45
C SER A 54 0.41 4.79 26.62
N THR A 55 -0.35 4.77 27.71
CA THR A 55 0.03 4.04 28.94
C THR A 55 -0.13 2.53 28.81
N ALA A 56 -1.22 2.07 28.18
CA ALA A 56 -1.45 0.64 27.94
C ALA A 56 -0.48 0.06 26.90
N ILE A 57 -0.09 0.86 25.91
CA ILE A 57 0.88 0.45 24.88
C ILE A 57 2.27 0.28 25.50
N VAL A 58 2.67 1.18 26.41
CA VAL A 58 3.98 1.11 27.07
C VAL A 58 4.07 -0.08 28.03
N SER A 59 3.02 -0.37 28.81
CA SER A 59 3.01 -1.55 29.69
C SER A 59 2.97 -2.86 28.90
N LEU A 60 2.19 -2.93 27.82
CA LEU A 60 2.16 -4.11 26.96
C LEU A 60 3.53 -4.35 26.31
N LYS A 61 4.22 -3.27 25.89
CA LYS A 61 5.57 -3.36 25.31
C LYS A 61 6.61 -3.86 26.31
N SER A 62 6.56 -3.41 27.57
CA SER A 62 7.52 -3.85 28.59
C SER A 62 7.31 -5.32 28.99
N GLU A 63 6.06 -5.77 29.11
CA GLU A 63 5.74 -7.19 29.34
C GLU A 63 6.18 -8.07 28.18
N LEU A 64 5.99 -7.62 26.94
CA LEU A 64 6.42 -8.33 25.74
C LEU A 64 7.95 -8.46 25.71
N GLN A 65 8.67 -7.38 26.00
CA GLN A 65 10.13 -7.41 26.10
C GLN A 65 10.63 -8.38 27.17
N LYS A 66 10.01 -8.40 28.36
CA LYS A 66 10.37 -9.33 29.43
C LYS A 66 10.17 -10.78 29.00
N LYS A 67 9.03 -11.10 28.37
CA LYS A 67 8.76 -12.44 27.85
C LYS A 67 9.72 -12.84 26.73
N THR A 68 10.10 -11.91 25.86
CA THR A 68 11.11 -12.17 24.82
C THR A 68 12.46 -12.55 25.42
N ILE A 69 12.91 -11.82 26.44
CA ILE A 69 14.17 -12.14 27.14
C ILE A 69 14.10 -13.51 27.81
N GLU A 70 13.01 -13.82 28.52
CA GLU A 70 12.82 -15.14 29.16
C GLU A 70 12.86 -16.29 28.13
N VAL A 71 12.22 -16.11 26.98
CA VAL A 71 12.24 -17.10 25.89
C VAL A 71 13.64 -17.26 25.29
N GLU A 72 14.39 -16.19 25.10
CA GLU A 72 15.77 -16.25 24.60
C GLU A 72 16.70 -16.96 25.59
N THR A 73 16.55 -16.71 26.88
CA THR A 73 17.33 -17.41 27.92
C THR A 73 17.00 -18.90 27.96
N LEU A 74 15.72 -19.26 27.94
CA LEU A 74 15.27 -20.66 27.95
C LEU A 74 15.74 -21.41 26.69
N LYS A 75 15.71 -20.73 25.53
CA LYS A 75 16.23 -21.31 24.28
C LYS A 75 17.72 -21.61 24.39
N THR A 76 18.50 -20.68 24.94
CA THR A 76 19.94 -20.83 25.13
C THR A 76 20.26 -21.99 26.08
N ASP A 77 19.54 -22.09 27.20
CA ASP A 77 19.73 -23.18 28.16
C ASP A 77 19.35 -24.54 27.57
N LEU A 78 18.26 -24.61 26.79
CA LEU A 78 17.87 -25.82 26.08
C LEU A 78 18.92 -26.26 25.05
N GLU A 79 19.51 -25.31 24.32
CA GLU A 79 20.60 -25.59 23.38
C GLU A 79 21.83 -26.15 24.10
N ARG A 80 22.22 -25.57 25.24
CA ARG A 80 23.32 -26.08 26.08
C ARG A 80 23.03 -27.49 26.59
N PHE A 81 21.86 -27.75 27.15
CA PHE A 81 21.48 -29.09 27.62
C PHE A 81 21.49 -30.14 26.51
N ARG A 82 21.08 -29.76 25.30
CA ARG A 82 21.11 -30.67 24.14
C ARG A 82 22.54 -31.00 23.74
N GLU A 83 23.45 -30.02 23.73
CA GLU A 83 24.86 -30.24 23.43
C GLU A 83 25.54 -31.15 24.46
N GLU A 84 25.28 -30.93 25.75
CA GLU A 84 25.77 -31.78 26.82
C GLU A 84 25.24 -33.21 26.69
N ASN A 85 23.97 -33.40 26.37
CA ASN A 85 23.40 -34.74 26.14
C ASN A 85 24.05 -35.45 24.95
N ILE A 86 24.30 -34.75 23.83
CA ILE A 86 24.96 -35.34 22.65
C ILE A 86 26.40 -35.75 23.03
N LYS A 87 27.12 -34.88 23.74
CA LYS A 87 28.49 -35.15 24.20
C LYS A 87 28.54 -36.34 25.15
N LEU A 88 27.68 -36.38 26.17
CA LEU A 88 27.61 -37.51 27.11
C LEU A 88 27.27 -38.82 26.39
N ARG A 89 26.33 -38.81 25.45
CA ARG A 89 26.00 -40.01 24.64
C ARG A 89 27.14 -40.45 23.73
N SER A 90 27.99 -39.52 23.29
CA SER A 90 29.21 -39.84 22.54
C SER A 90 30.28 -40.49 23.40
N GLU A 91 30.41 -40.04 24.65
CA GLU A 91 31.39 -40.55 25.61
C GLU A 91 30.98 -41.93 26.17
N VAL A 92 29.68 -42.25 26.17
CA VAL A 92 29.11 -43.53 26.68
C VAL A 92 29.15 -44.67 25.64
N SER A 93 29.94 -44.56 24.56
CA SER A 93 30.15 -45.67 23.62
C SER A 93 30.80 -46.88 24.34
N GLN A 94 29.98 -47.82 24.80
CA GLN A 94 30.42 -48.98 25.58
C GLN A 94 30.56 -50.22 24.70
N HIS A 95 31.66 -50.93 24.88
CA HIS A 95 31.89 -52.26 24.30
C HIS A 95 32.04 -53.25 25.45
N GLU A 96 31.10 -54.20 25.54
CA GLU A 96 31.12 -55.26 26.54
C GLU A 96 31.23 -56.62 25.85
N ILE A 97 32.26 -57.39 26.23
CA ILE A 97 32.50 -58.76 25.74
C ILE A 97 32.35 -59.71 26.93
N ASN A 98 31.37 -60.59 26.86
CA ASN A 98 31.16 -61.66 27.83
C ASN A 98 31.77 -62.95 27.30
N TYR A 99 32.73 -63.51 28.03
CA TYR A 99 33.42 -64.75 27.68
C TYR A 99 32.73 -65.95 28.33
N ASP A 100 32.66 -67.07 27.60
CA ASP A 100 32.24 -68.35 28.16
C ASP A 100 33.45 -69.01 28.86
N THR A 101 33.49 -68.87 30.18
CA THR A 101 34.56 -69.44 31.02
C THR A 101 34.38 -70.95 31.26
N ASN A 102 33.26 -71.54 30.84
CA ASN A 102 33.00 -72.97 30.99
C ASN A 102 33.43 -73.78 29.75
N ALA A 103 33.71 -73.11 28.64
CA ALA A 103 34.18 -73.73 27.40
C ALA A 103 35.71 -73.86 27.37
N PRO A 104 36.24 -74.90 26.69
CA PRO A 104 37.69 -75.07 26.55
C PRO A 104 38.32 -73.89 25.81
N LEU A 105 39.56 -73.55 26.21
CA LEU A 105 40.32 -72.46 25.61
C LEU A 105 40.54 -72.69 24.12
N LYS A 106 40.48 -71.60 23.35
CA LYS A 106 40.90 -71.59 21.95
C LYS A 106 42.41 -71.87 21.84
N PRO A 107 42.90 -72.28 20.65
CA PRO A 107 44.33 -72.52 20.42
C PRO A 107 45.24 -71.30 20.68
N ASP A 108 44.67 -70.10 20.70
CA ASP A 108 45.34 -68.84 21.02
C ASP A 108 45.40 -68.54 22.54
N GLY A 109 44.84 -69.41 23.38
CA GLY A 109 44.81 -69.26 24.84
C GLY A 109 43.66 -68.40 25.37
N THR A 110 42.71 -67.96 24.53
CA THR A 110 41.57 -67.14 24.95
C THR A 110 40.28 -67.95 25.16
N TYR A 111 39.42 -67.50 26.09
CA TYR A 111 38.08 -68.07 26.23
C TYR A 111 37.20 -67.68 25.03
N PRO A 112 36.32 -68.57 24.55
CA PRO A 112 35.36 -68.22 23.49
C PRO A 112 34.36 -67.16 23.97
N ILE A 113 33.90 -66.32 23.04
CA ILE A 113 32.97 -65.22 23.32
C ILE A 113 31.56 -65.80 23.40
N ALA A 114 30.86 -65.58 24.52
CA ALA A 114 29.46 -65.97 24.72
C ALA A 114 28.50 -64.94 24.14
N SER A 115 28.78 -63.65 24.37
CA SER A 115 28.03 -62.53 23.79
C SER A 115 28.89 -61.27 23.73
N GLU A 116 28.61 -60.43 22.74
CA GLU A 116 29.25 -59.13 22.55
C GLU A 116 28.15 -58.10 22.38
N THR A 117 28.19 -57.03 23.16
CA THR A 117 27.29 -55.88 23.03
C THR A 117 28.12 -54.63 22.77
N LYS A 118 27.86 -54.00 21.63
CA LYS A 118 28.50 -52.75 21.23
C LYS A 118 27.44 -51.65 21.11
N THR A 119 27.61 -50.59 21.90
CA THR A 119 26.77 -49.39 21.80
C THR A 119 27.55 -48.34 21.03
N GLU A 120 27.10 -47.98 19.82
CA GLU A 120 27.71 -46.93 19.01
C GLU A 120 26.94 -45.62 19.14
N SER A 121 27.64 -44.53 19.45
CA SER A 121 27.06 -43.19 19.44
C SER A 121 26.95 -42.67 18.00
N LYS A 122 25.77 -42.19 17.59
CA LYS A 122 25.53 -41.61 16.25
C LYS A 122 25.54 -40.07 16.29
N THR A 123 26.62 -39.48 16.78
CA THR A 123 26.77 -38.02 16.97
C THR A 123 26.60 -37.23 15.68
N GLU A 124 27.18 -37.69 14.57
CA GLU A 124 27.10 -37.02 13.27
C GLU A 124 25.64 -36.88 12.81
N TYR A 125 24.84 -37.94 12.94
CA TYR A 125 23.42 -37.92 12.60
C TYR A 125 22.63 -36.91 13.45
N GLU A 126 22.95 -36.80 14.74
CA GLU A 126 22.30 -35.84 15.64
C GLU A 126 22.70 -34.39 15.34
N GLN A 127 23.95 -34.15 14.96
CA GLN A 127 24.43 -32.83 14.51
C GLN A 127 23.77 -32.42 13.20
N THR A 128 23.77 -33.29 12.19
CA THR A 128 23.09 -33.04 10.90
C THR A 128 21.60 -32.78 11.10
N LYS A 129 20.93 -33.54 11.99
CA LYS A 129 19.52 -33.27 12.34
C LYS A 129 19.32 -31.90 12.99
N LYS A 130 20.23 -31.44 13.86
CA LYS A 130 20.20 -30.11 14.47
C LYS A 130 20.31 -29.01 13.41
N GLU A 131 21.21 -29.17 12.43
CA GLU A 131 21.38 -28.23 11.32
C GLU A 131 20.12 -28.14 10.45
N TYR A 132 19.54 -29.27 10.05
CA TYR A 132 18.29 -29.29 9.30
C TYR A 132 17.13 -28.61 10.05
N LEU A 133 17.02 -28.86 11.36
CA LEU A 133 16.00 -28.20 12.19
C LEU A 133 16.21 -26.68 12.27
N LYS A 134 17.46 -26.21 12.31
CA LYS A 134 17.79 -24.78 12.29
C LYS A 134 17.38 -24.13 10.97
N ILE A 135 17.71 -24.77 9.84
CA ILE A 135 17.31 -24.30 8.50
C ILE A 135 15.79 -24.22 8.38
N ILE A 136 15.06 -25.22 8.88
CA ILE A 136 13.59 -25.22 8.86
C ILE A 136 13.01 -24.07 9.69
N ASP A 137 13.58 -23.77 10.86
CA ASP A 137 13.13 -22.66 11.71
C ASP A 137 13.37 -21.30 11.03
N GLU A 138 14.53 -21.13 10.41
CA GLU A 138 14.89 -19.92 9.66
C GLU A 138 13.97 -19.70 8.47
N LEU A 139 13.72 -20.74 7.66
CA LEU A 139 12.79 -20.69 6.54
C LEU A 139 11.37 -20.34 6.99
N LYS A 140 10.90 -20.87 8.12
CA LYS A 140 9.58 -20.53 8.67
C LYS A 140 9.48 -19.06 9.05
N LYS A 141 10.53 -18.48 9.64
CA LYS A 141 10.57 -17.05 9.98
C LYS A 141 10.54 -16.17 8.74
N GLU A 142 11.36 -16.49 7.75
CA GLU A 142 11.36 -15.77 6.47
C GLU A 142 9.99 -15.83 5.79
N VAL A 143 9.36 -17.01 5.75
CA VAL A 143 8.00 -17.17 5.20
C VAL A 143 6.98 -16.32 5.96
N GLN A 144 7.04 -16.28 7.29
CA GLN A 144 6.15 -15.43 8.09
C GLN A 144 6.39 -13.94 7.83
N GLU A 145 7.65 -13.51 7.73
CA GLU A 145 8.01 -12.13 7.44
C GLU A 145 7.52 -11.71 6.04
N VAL A 146 7.78 -12.53 5.02
CA VAL A 146 7.33 -12.29 3.65
C VAL A 146 5.80 -12.29 3.57
N THR A 147 5.13 -13.22 4.25
CA THR A 147 3.66 -13.29 4.30
C THR A 147 3.08 -12.03 4.93
N THR A 148 3.68 -11.55 6.03
CA THR A 148 3.25 -10.32 6.71
C THR A 148 3.46 -9.09 5.83
N LYS A 149 4.62 -8.97 5.17
CA LYS A 149 4.88 -7.88 4.21
C LYS A 149 3.88 -7.91 3.07
N ASN A 150 3.56 -9.09 2.53
CA ASN A 150 2.61 -9.23 1.44
C ASN A 150 1.18 -8.86 1.85
N ILE A 151 0.74 -9.25 3.06
CA ILE A 151 -0.56 -8.84 3.61
C ILE A 151 -0.63 -7.31 3.78
N ASN A 152 0.42 -6.69 4.32
CA ASN A 152 0.47 -5.25 4.51
C ASN A 152 0.44 -4.51 3.17
N LEU A 153 1.19 -4.99 2.17
CA LEU A 153 1.19 -4.44 0.81
C LEU A 153 -0.19 -4.60 0.15
N ASP A 154 -0.85 -5.75 0.27
CA ASP A 154 -2.20 -5.98 -0.26
C ASP A 154 -3.22 -5.02 0.40
N GLN A 155 -3.12 -4.80 1.71
CA GLN A 155 -3.94 -3.82 2.43
C GLN A 155 -3.66 -2.39 1.96
N GLU A 156 -2.39 -2.02 1.74
CA GLU A 156 -2.01 -0.70 1.23
C GLU A 156 -2.54 -0.48 -0.20
N VAL A 157 -2.38 -1.47 -1.08
CA VAL A 157 -2.91 -1.44 -2.46
C VAL A 157 -4.43 -1.31 -2.44
N LYS A 158 -5.14 -2.07 -1.59
CA LYS A 158 -6.60 -1.95 -1.43
C LYS A 158 -7.00 -0.56 -0.98
N LYS A 159 -6.33 -0.01 0.04
CA LYS A 159 -6.59 1.34 0.55
C LYS A 159 -6.37 2.40 -0.52
N ILE A 160 -5.24 2.36 -1.25
CA ILE A 160 -4.96 3.31 -2.34
C ILE A 160 -5.98 3.14 -3.47
N THR A 161 -6.39 1.90 -3.79
CA THR A 161 -7.41 1.63 -4.82
C THR A 161 -8.77 2.21 -4.42
N GLU A 162 -9.16 2.06 -3.17
CA GLU A 162 -10.39 2.65 -2.61
C GLU A 162 -10.32 4.17 -2.58
N GLU A 163 -9.23 4.76 -2.06
CA GLU A 163 -9.00 6.21 -2.06
C GLU A 163 -9.04 6.77 -3.49
N ASN A 164 -8.41 6.09 -4.46
CA ASN A 164 -8.47 6.48 -5.87
C ASN A 164 -9.88 6.37 -6.47
N LYS A 165 -10.65 5.34 -6.11
CA LYS A 165 -12.05 5.19 -6.54
C LYS A 165 -12.93 6.29 -5.96
N GLU A 166 -12.74 6.63 -4.69
CA GLU A 166 -13.44 7.72 -4.01
C GLU A 166 -13.08 9.08 -4.61
N LEU A 167 -11.79 9.36 -4.82
CA LEU A 167 -11.30 10.57 -5.49
C LEU A 167 -11.86 10.67 -6.91
N LYS A 168 -11.88 9.58 -7.68
CA LYS A 168 -12.49 9.54 -9.01
C LYS A 168 -13.98 9.87 -8.93
N SER A 169 -14.71 9.31 -7.96
CA SER A 169 -16.15 9.59 -7.78
C SER A 169 -16.45 11.05 -7.36
N LYS A 170 -15.58 11.68 -6.58
CA LYS A 170 -15.71 13.09 -6.14
C LYS A 170 -15.22 14.09 -7.19
N THR A 171 -14.28 13.70 -8.04
CA THR A 171 -13.73 14.55 -9.11
C THR A 171 -14.48 14.41 -10.42
N THR A 172 -15.19 13.30 -10.66
CA THR A 172 -16.26 13.29 -11.65
C THR A 172 -17.41 14.14 -11.13
N PRO A 173 -17.77 15.26 -11.77
CA PRO A 173 -18.91 16.04 -11.33
C PRO A 173 -20.16 15.13 -11.38
N THR A 174 -20.75 14.87 -10.23
CA THR A 174 -22.04 14.17 -10.06
C THR A 174 -23.22 14.99 -10.56
N THR A 175 -22.97 16.14 -11.17
CA THR A 175 -23.98 16.99 -11.79
C THR A 175 -24.08 16.61 -13.26
N GLY A 176 -25.27 16.16 -13.70
CA GLY A 176 -25.62 15.86 -15.09
C GLY A 176 -25.59 17.07 -16.05
N PHE A 177 -24.65 17.98 -15.85
CA PHE A 177 -24.42 19.14 -16.69
C PHE A 177 -23.48 18.76 -17.82
N ASN A 178 -24.06 18.49 -18.97
CA ASN A 178 -23.34 18.10 -20.16
C ASN A 178 -22.65 19.34 -20.75
N PHE A 179 -21.41 19.63 -20.34
CA PHE A 179 -20.65 20.82 -20.79
C PHE A 179 -20.57 20.96 -22.31
N ARG A 180 -20.69 19.85 -23.04
CA ARG A 180 -20.78 19.82 -24.50
C ARG A 180 -22.07 20.48 -25.02
N LEU A 181 -23.21 20.22 -24.37
CA LEU A 181 -24.50 20.88 -24.67
C LEU A 181 -24.49 22.34 -24.23
N PHE A 182 -23.86 22.66 -23.09
CA PHE A 182 -23.70 24.04 -22.65
C PHE A 182 -22.88 24.87 -23.65
N GLY A 183 -21.76 24.34 -24.14
CA GLY A 183 -20.94 25.00 -25.17
C GLY A 183 -21.71 25.24 -26.47
N TRP A 184 -22.51 24.27 -26.93
CA TRP A 184 -23.42 24.45 -28.07
C TRP A 184 -24.48 25.52 -27.82
N GLY A 185 -25.06 25.58 -26.63
CA GLY A 185 -26.02 26.61 -26.24
C GLY A 185 -25.43 28.02 -26.29
N VAL A 186 -24.23 28.20 -25.73
CA VAL A 186 -23.50 29.49 -25.77
C VAL A 186 -23.19 29.88 -27.20
N LEU A 187 -22.67 28.96 -28.03
CA LEU A 187 -22.34 29.24 -29.43
C LEU A 187 -23.58 29.67 -30.24
N THR A 188 -24.69 28.94 -30.07
CA THR A 188 -25.96 29.23 -30.74
C THR A 188 -26.50 30.60 -30.31
N GLY A 189 -26.43 30.93 -29.02
CA GLY A 189 -26.85 32.23 -28.50
C GLY A 189 -26.05 33.40 -29.09
N VAL A 190 -24.73 33.27 -29.19
CA VAL A 190 -23.88 34.29 -29.80
C VAL A 190 -24.23 34.50 -31.28
N ILE A 191 -24.45 33.43 -32.04
CA ILE A 191 -24.84 33.50 -33.46
C ILE A 191 -26.18 34.23 -33.63
N LEU A 192 -27.18 33.93 -32.79
CA LEU A 192 -28.49 34.57 -32.83
C LEU A 192 -28.41 36.08 -32.54
N VAL A 193 -27.60 36.49 -31.57
CA VAL A 193 -27.39 37.92 -31.26
C VAL A 193 -26.74 38.64 -32.45
N ILE A 194 -25.73 38.04 -33.08
CA ILE A 194 -25.08 38.61 -34.27
C ILE A 194 -26.08 38.75 -35.42
N LEU A 195 -26.89 37.72 -35.69
CA LEU A 195 -27.93 37.77 -36.72
C LEU A 195 -28.96 38.87 -36.45
N ALA A 196 -29.44 39.01 -35.21
CA ALA A 196 -30.38 40.06 -34.83
C ALA A 196 -29.80 41.48 -35.05
N VAL A 197 -28.51 41.68 -34.72
CA VAL A 197 -27.82 42.94 -34.96
C VAL A 197 -27.69 43.23 -36.46
N VAL A 198 -27.28 42.25 -37.27
CA VAL A 198 -27.14 42.41 -38.73
C VAL A 198 -28.49 42.72 -39.39
N ILE A 199 -29.55 42.01 -39.00
CA ILE A 199 -30.91 42.26 -39.51
C ILE A 199 -31.37 43.67 -39.12
N LYS A 200 -31.14 44.09 -37.87
CA LYS A 200 -31.50 45.43 -37.41
C LYS A 200 -30.74 46.54 -38.15
N ILE A 201 -29.45 46.35 -38.44
CA ILE A 201 -28.65 47.28 -39.25
C ILE A 201 -29.15 47.34 -40.70
N ARG A 202 -29.68 46.24 -41.24
CA ARG A 202 -30.17 46.16 -42.62
C ARG A 202 -31.57 46.77 -42.79
N ILE A 203 -32.39 46.75 -41.74
CA ILE A 203 -33.77 47.27 -41.74
C ILE A 203 -33.82 48.76 -41.34
N SER A 204 -32.85 49.23 -40.54
CA SER A 204 -32.70 50.64 -40.16
C SER A 204 -31.96 51.48 -41.20
#